data_AF-A0A2H0P9W5-F1
#
_entry.id   AF-A0A2H0P9W5-F1
#
_cell.length_a   1.000
_cell.length_b   1.000
_cell.length_c   1.000
_cell.angle_alpha   90.00
_cell.angle_beta   90.00
_cell.angle_gamma   90.00
#
_symmetry.space_group_name_H-M   'P 1'
#
loop_
_entity.id
_entity.type
_entity.pdbx_description
1 polymer ?
#
loop_
_entity_poly.entity_id
_entity_poly.type
_entity_poly.pdbx_seq_one_letter_code
_entity_poly.pdbx_strand_id
1 'polypeptide(L)'
;MKTPVKPSVSYREDLLRRLKDPGFAAGYLSKCLEDDEATFLVALRDVAEAHGGIRRLAQKTHLNREHLFRMLSKSGNPHLHSLRQLVGAVGLKLTLQPA
;
A
#
# COMPACT_ATOMS: atom_id res chain seq x y z
N MET A 1 2.41 21.25 37.73
CA MET A 1 1.72 20.04 37.23
C MET A 1 2.45 19.56 35.99
N LYS A 2 2.99 18.33 35.97
CA LYS A 2 3.62 17.77 34.76
C LYS A 2 2.51 17.26 33.86
N THR A 3 2.38 17.82 32.66
CA THR A 3 1.42 17.36 31.65
C THR A 3 1.73 15.90 31.30
N PRO A 4 0.76 14.97 31.32
CA PRO A 4 1.02 13.59 30.96
C PRO A 4 1.39 13.52 29.47
N VAL A 5 2.61 13.08 29.18
CA VAL A 5 3.06 12.79 27.82
C VAL A 5 2.24 11.59 27.34
N LYS A 6 1.43 11.79 26.30
CA LYS A 6 0.73 10.67 25.64
C LYS A 6 1.77 9.66 25.16
N PRO A 7 1.58 8.35 25.39
CA PRO A 7 2.54 7.35 24.94
C PRO A 7 2.74 7.44 23.43
N SER A 8 3.99 7.30 22.98
CA SER A 8 4.33 7.27 21.56
C SER A 8 3.69 6.04 20.94
N VAL A 9 2.70 6.24 20.07
CA VAL A 9 2.17 5.17 19.23
C VAL A 9 3.28 4.69 18.31
N SER A 10 3.38 3.37 18.08
CA SER A 10 4.32 2.81 17.10
C SER A 10 4.09 3.47 15.74
N TYR A 11 5.15 3.97 15.11
CA TYR A 11 5.08 4.59 13.78
C TYR A 11 4.37 3.66 12.77
N ARG A 12 4.65 2.35 12.85
CA ARG A 12 4.03 1.34 11.99
C ARG A 12 2.53 1.25 12.19
N GLU A 13 2.06 1.26 13.43
CA GLU A 13 0.64 1.17 13.75
C GLU A 13 -0.11 2.43 13.30
N ASP A 14 0.47 3.61 13.53
CA ASP A 14 -0.11 4.88 13.07
C ASP A 14 -0.17 4.94 11.53
N LEU A 15 0.91 4.51 10.85
CA LEU A 15 0.95 4.42 9.40
C LEU A 15 -0.17 3.52 8.87
N LEU A 16 -0.27 2.27 9.35
CA LEU A 16 -1.31 1.34 8.92
C LEU A 16 -2.72 1.86 9.20
N ARG A 17 -2.91 2.62 10.29
CA ARG A 17 -4.19 3.28 10.58
C ARG A 17 -4.53 4.34 9.55
N ARG A 18 -3.57 5.18 9.16
CA ARG A 18 -3.76 6.27 8.18
C ARG A 18 -3.94 5.73 6.76
N LEU A 19 -3.25 4.66 6.39
CA LEU A 19 -3.37 4.03 5.06
C LEU A 19 -4.74 3.39 4.78
N LYS A 20 -5.63 3.32 5.77
CA LYS A 20 -7.04 2.97 5.56
C LYS A 20 -7.81 4.07 4.84
N ASP A 21 -7.39 5.33 4.97
CA ASP A 21 -7.94 6.44 4.21
C ASP A 21 -7.42 6.40 2.76
N PRO A 22 -8.30 6.32 1.74
CA PRO A 22 -7.87 6.22 0.35
C PRO A 22 -7.09 7.45 -0.13
N GLY A 23 -7.41 8.65 0.37
CA GLY A 23 -6.70 9.88 0.00
C GLY A 23 -5.27 9.88 0.50
N PHE A 24 -5.08 9.50 1.77
CA PHE A 24 -3.76 9.34 2.36
C PHE A 24 -2.96 8.24 1.67
N ALA A 25 -3.57 7.08 1.41
CA ALA A 25 -2.93 5.97 0.70
C ALA A 25 -2.49 6.38 -0.72
N ALA A 26 -3.33 7.13 -1.46
CA ALA A 26 -2.97 7.62 -2.78
C ALA A 26 -1.76 8.55 -2.73
N GLY A 27 -1.77 9.56 -1.85
CA GLY A 27 -0.64 10.49 -1.71
C GLY A 27 0.65 9.79 -1.27
N TYR A 28 0.54 8.83 -0.35
CA TYR A 28 1.67 8.02 0.09
C TYR A 28 2.28 7.20 -1.07
N LEU A 29 1.45 6.49 -1.83
CA LEU A 29 1.90 5.71 -2.97
C LEU A 29 2.46 6.57 -4.10
N SER A 30 1.86 7.73 -4.40
CA SER A 30 2.37 8.67 -5.39
C SER A 30 3.76 9.15 -5.03
N LYS A 31 4.00 9.52 -3.76
CA LYS A 31 5.33 9.94 -3.30
C LYS A 31 6.35 8.81 -3.40
N CYS A 32 6.00 7.60 -2.99
CA CYS A 32 6.88 6.45 -3.13
C CYS A 32 7.19 6.10 -4.60
N LEU A 33 6.25 6.34 -5.51
CA LEU A 33 6.45 6.12 -6.95
C LEU A 33 7.33 7.19 -7.61
N GLU A 34 7.28 8.43 -7.11
CA GLU A 34 8.21 9.50 -7.54
C GLU A 34 9.67 9.17 -7.18
N ASP A 35 9.90 8.50 -6.05
CA ASP A 35 11.23 8.10 -5.59
C ASP A 35 11.79 6.94 -6.46
N ASP A 36 11.18 5.75 -6.37
CA ASP A 36 11.57 4.58 -7.17
C ASP A 36 10.52 3.45 -7.13
N GLU A 37 10.60 2.53 -8.09
CA GLU A 37 9.67 1.40 -8.21
C GLU A 37 9.70 0.47 -7.00
N ALA A 38 10.87 0.17 -6.43
CA ALA A 38 10.97 -0.76 -5.31
C ALA A 38 10.33 -0.19 -4.04
N THR A 39 10.51 1.11 -3.79
CA THR A 39 9.86 1.84 -2.69
C THR A 39 8.35 1.86 -2.87
N PHE A 40 7.85 2.10 -4.09
CA PHE A 40 6.42 1.98 -4.40
C PHE A 40 5.85 0.58 -4.11
N LEU A 41 6.53 -0.49 -4.52
CA LEU A 41 6.04 -1.86 -4.29
C LEU A 41 5.97 -2.21 -2.79
N VAL A 42 6.96 -1.78 -2.01
CA VAL A 42 6.95 -1.94 -0.55
C VAL A 42 5.83 -1.13 0.08
N ALA A 43 5.63 0.12 -0.34
CA ALA A 43 4.54 0.96 0.13
C ALA A 43 3.16 0.38 -0.20
N LEU A 44 3.00 -0.20 -1.40
CA LEU A 44 1.77 -0.87 -1.82
C LEU A 44 1.47 -2.12 -0.97
N ARG A 45 2.50 -2.80 -0.46
CA ARG A 45 2.34 -3.86 0.54
C ARG A 45 1.81 -3.33 1.88
N ASP A 46 2.30 -2.17 2.34
CA ASP A 46 1.81 -1.55 3.57
C ASP A 46 0.33 -1.11 3.43
N VAL A 47 -0.06 -0.58 2.27
CA VAL A 47 -1.47 -0.31 1.93
C VAL A 47 -2.28 -1.61 1.92
N ALA A 48 -1.78 -2.67 1.29
CA ALA A 48 -2.45 -3.96 1.30
C ALA A 48 -2.67 -4.49 2.73
N GLU A 49 -1.68 -4.35 3.61
CA GLU A 49 -1.78 -4.70 5.03
C GLU A 49 -2.86 -3.90 5.76
N ALA A 50 -2.86 -2.58 5.60
CA ALA A 50 -3.87 -1.69 6.18
C ALA A 50 -5.32 -2.07 5.77
N HIS A 51 -5.48 -2.64 4.58
CA HIS A 51 -6.77 -3.04 3.99
C HIS A 51 -7.15 -4.51 4.25
N GLY A 52 -6.50 -5.18 5.20
CA GLY A 52 -6.80 -6.55 5.63
C GLY A 52 -5.82 -7.61 5.12
N GLY A 53 -4.69 -7.19 4.56
CA GLY A 53 -3.55 -8.02 4.22
C GLY A 53 -3.67 -8.81 2.92
N ILE A 54 -2.55 -9.44 2.56
CA ILE A 54 -2.37 -10.22 1.32
C ILE A 54 -3.43 -11.32 1.17
N ARG A 55 -3.87 -11.94 2.27
CA ARG A 55 -4.91 -12.99 2.22
C ARG A 55 -6.22 -12.46 1.66
N ARG A 56 -6.71 -11.35 2.22
CA ARG A 56 -7.97 -10.73 1.80
C ARG A 56 -7.86 -10.21 0.37
N LEU A 57 -6.69 -9.68 0.04
CA LEU A 57 -6.42 -9.13 -1.28
C LEU A 57 -6.40 -10.21 -2.36
N ALA A 58 -5.74 -11.35 -2.10
CA ALA A 58 -5.76 -12.53 -2.96
C ALA A 58 -7.17 -13.00 -3.30
N GLN A 59 -8.06 -13.03 -2.29
CA GLN A 59 -9.46 -13.41 -2.48
C GLN A 59 -10.22 -12.41 -3.36
N LYS A 60 -9.98 -11.11 -3.18
CA LYS A 60 -10.63 -10.07 -3.98
C LYS A 60 -10.15 -10.03 -5.43
N THR A 61 -8.85 -10.23 -5.65
CA THR A 61 -8.23 -10.09 -6.97
C THR A 61 -8.16 -11.40 -7.75
N HIS A 62 -8.47 -12.53 -7.12
CA HIS A 62 -8.26 -13.88 -7.66
C HIS A 62 -6.78 -14.18 -8.00
N LEU A 63 -5.85 -13.40 -7.44
CA LEU A 63 -4.41 -13.65 -7.56
C LEU A 63 -3.94 -14.58 -6.46
N ASN A 64 -3.01 -15.49 -6.78
CA ASN A 64 -2.45 -16.36 -5.77
C ASN A 64 -1.53 -15.57 -4.79
N ARG A 65 -1.47 -16.02 -3.53
CA ARG A 65 -0.75 -15.30 -2.46
C ARG A 65 0.75 -15.23 -2.69
N GLU A 66 1.35 -16.30 -3.21
CA GLU A 66 2.79 -16.36 -3.49
C GLU A 66 3.19 -15.35 -4.57
N HIS A 67 2.38 -15.25 -5.62
CA HIS A 67 2.52 -14.27 -6.68
C HIS A 67 2.40 -12.86 -6.10
N LEU A 68 1.41 -12.58 -5.24
CA LEU A 68 1.30 -11.28 -4.58
C LEU A 68 2.52 -10.95 -3.71
N PHE A 69 3.07 -11.91 -2.96
CA PHE A 69 4.27 -11.69 -2.16
C PHE A 69 5.50 -11.38 -3.02
N ARG A 70 5.71 -12.12 -4.12
CA ARG A 70 6.80 -11.85 -5.07
C ARG A 70 6.62 -10.51 -5.77
N MET A 71 5.40 -10.23 -6.21
CA MET A 71 5.02 -9.01 -6.93
C MET A 71 5.21 -7.75 -6.08
N LEU A 72 4.93 -7.82 -4.78
CA LEU A 72 5.06 -6.70 -3.84
C LEU A 72 6.39 -6.73 -3.04
N SER A 73 7.39 -7.42 -3.57
CA SER A 73 8.74 -7.39 -3.04
C SER A 73 9.53 -6.23 -3.66
N LYS A 74 10.69 -5.90 -3.08
CA LYS A 74 11.58 -4.86 -3.62
C LYS A 74 12.06 -5.15 -5.05
N SER A 75 12.12 -6.42 -5.43
CA SER A 75 12.52 -6.87 -6.77
C SER A 75 11.32 -7.40 -7.57
N GLY A 76 10.10 -7.06 -7.16
CA GLY A 76 8.90 -7.43 -7.89
C GLY A 76 8.84 -6.71 -9.24
N ASN A 77 8.15 -7.31 -10.19
CA ASN A 77 7.87 -6.70 -11.50
C ASN A 77 6.41 -7.00 -11.88
N PRO A 78 5.44 -6.26 -11.29
CA PRO A 78 4.03 -6.47 -11.59
C PRO A 78 3.70 -6.11 -13.04
N HIS A 79 3.00 -7.02 -13.74
CA HIS A 79 2.28 -6.61 -14.93
C HIS A 79 1.20 -5.56 -14.60
N LEU A 80 1.01 -4.59 -15.48
CA LEU A 80 0.04 -3.51 -15.31
C LEU A 80 -1.38 -4.02 -14.99
N HIS A 81 -1.79 -5.15 -15.57
CA HIS A 81 -3.08 -5.77 -15.28
C HIS A 81 -3.23 -6.14 -13.79
N SER A 82 -2.26 -6.88 -13.25
CA SER A 82 -2.24 -7.29 -11.84
C SER A 82 -2.15 -6.08 -10.90
N LEU A 83 -1.35 -5.08 -11.27
CA LEU A 83 -1.24 -3.85 -10.51
C LEU A 83 -2.58 -3.10 -10.44
N ARG A 84 -3.28 -2.97 -11.58
CA ARG A 84 -4.61 -2.34 -11.64
C ARG A 84 -5.64 -3.09 -10.79
N GLN A 85 -5.65 -4.42 -10.84
CA GLN A 85 -6.54 -5.22 -9.99
C GLN A 85 -6.25 -5.00 -8.51
N LEU A 86 -4.97 -4.92 -8.14
CA LEU A 86 -4.54 -4.74 -6.76
C LEU A 86 -4.93 -3.37 -6.20
N VAL A 87 -4.58 -2.32 -6.93
CA VAL A 87 -4.89 -0.92 -6.60
C VAL A 87 -6.41 -0.73 -6.52
N GLY A 88 -7.17 -1.32 -7.47
CA GLY A 88 -8.63 -1.32 -7.42
C GLY A 88 -9.21 -2.03 -6.18
N ALA A 89 -8.63 -3.15 -5.76
CA ALA A 89 -9.12 -3.92 -4.61
C ALA A 89 -8.92 -3.23 -3.24
N VAL A 90 -8.02 -2.23 -3.18
CA VAL A 90 -7.84 -1.31 -2.03
C VAL A 90 -8.56 0.03 -2.22
N GLY A 91 -9.42 0.15 -3.23
CA GLY A 91 -10.27 1.34 -3.45
C GLY A 91 -9.57 2.50 -4.16
N LEU A 92 -8.47 2.24 -4.86
CA LEU A 92 -7.69 3.24 -5.59
C LEU A 92 -7.81 3.05 -7.11
N LYS A 93 -7.39 4.06 -7.88
CA LYS A 93 -7.34 4.03 -9.34
C LYS A 93 -6.03 4.64 -9.83
N LEU A 94 -5.37 4.01 -10.80
CA LEU A 94 -4.22 4.59 -11.49
C LEU A 94 -4.69 5.64 -12.50
N THR A 95 -4.03 6.80 -12.50
CA THR A 95 -4.32 7.94 -13.38
C THR A 95 -3.04 8.49 -13.99
N LEU A 96 -3.13 9.05 -15.19
CA LEU A 96 -2.04 9.80 -15.82
C LEU A 96 -2.21 11.29 -15.48
N GLN A 97 -1.09 11.98 -15.26
CA GLN A 97 -1.04 13.42 -15.02
C GLN A 97 -0.07 14.06 -16.03
N PRO A 98 -0.28 15.31 -16.44
CA PRO A 98 0.74 16.07 -17.17
C PRO A 98 2.05 16.14 -16.39
N ALA A 99 3.17 16.19 -17.11
CA ALA A 99 4.50 16.40 -16.54
C ALA A 99 4.70 17.85 -16.08
#